data_AF-A0ABD7MA63-F1
#
_entry.id   AF-A0ABD7MA63-F1
#
_cell.length_a   1.000
_cell.length_b   1.000
_cell.length_c   1.000
_cell.angle_alpha   90.00
_cell.angle_beta   90.00
_cell.angle_gamma   90.00
#
_symmetry.space_group_name_H-M   'P 1'
#
loop_
_entity.id
_entity.type
_entity.pdbx_description
1 polymer ?
#
loop_
_entity_poly.entity_id
_entity_poly.type
_entity_poly.pdbx_seq_one_letter_code
_entity_poly.pdbx_strand_id
1 'polypeptide(L)'
;MDQPGTLLRDYQTAIDWEKRSSARLSERYYLQDACFVAAISGPVELIESLEGALATPSYPLYLGRRACPAGPDLVLGVSDLEVEEALRSVAWQASGWYRKTRGTQVPLPIYRDARPGEPVEERVQDLPLSFDPARREYGWRSVHMPEPHIVANTEGRDRVDPFWEAVVGA
;
A
#
# COMPACT_ATOMS: atom_id res chain seq x y z
N MET A 1 -0.34 4.02 5.12
CA MET A 1 -0.06 4.43 3.72
C MET A 1 0.90 5.59 3.77
N ASP A 2 2.08 5.44 3.18
CA ASP A 2 3.18 6.38 3.36
C ASP A 2 3.20 7.42 2.25
N GLN A 3 2.85 7.01 1.04
CA GLN A 3 2.71 7.86 -0.14
C GLN A 3 1.58 7.28 -1.02
N PRO A 4 0.49 8.03 -1.28
CA PRO A 4 -0.65 7.52 -2.05
C PRO A 4 -0.33 7.25 -3.53
N GLY A 5 0.69 7.92 -4.06
CA GLY A 5 1.04 7.86 -5.48
C GLY A 5 0.03 8.56 -6.38
N THR A 6 0.05 8.20 -7.66
CA THR A 6 -0.83 8.73 -8.71
C THR A 6 -1.34 7.60 -9.60
N LEU A 7 -2.52 7.79 -10.20
CA LEU A 7 -3.11 6.80 -11.07
C LEU A 7 -2.51 6.91 -12.49
N LEU A 8 -1.91 5.83 -12.97
CA LEU A 8 -1.43 5.67 -14.34
C LEU A 8 -2.42 4.81 -15.14
N ARG A 9 -2.86 5.33 -16.30
CA ARG A 9 -3.65 4.57 -17.28
C ARG A 9 -2.75 4.05 -18.38
N ASP A 10 -2.65 2.74 -18.50
CA ASP A 10 -1.85 2.05 -19.52
C ASP A 10 -2.77 1.42 -20.59
N TYR A 11 -2.49 1.73 -21.84
CA TYR A 11 -3.23 1.24 -23.00
C TYR A 11 -2.50 0.04 -23.60
N GLN A 12 -3.03 -1.16 -23.38
CA GLN A 12 -2.37 -2.40 -23.77
C GLN A 12 -3.07 -3.06 -24.95
N THR A 13 -2.33 -3.25 -26.03
CA THR A 13 -2.74 -4.05 -27.19
C THR A 13 -2.10 -5.44 -27.13
N ALA A 14 -2.82 -6.44 -27.59
CA ALA A 14 -2.29 -7.78 -27.79
C ALA A 14 -2.66 -8.25 -29.20
N ILE A 15 -1.85 -9.14 -29.75
CA ILE A 15 -2.10 -9.76 -31.05
C ILE A 15 -2.38 -11.24 -30.79
N ASP A 16 -3.51 -11.72 -31.31
CA ASP A 16 -3.76 -13.16 -31.40
C ASP A 16 -2.88 -13.69 -32.55
N TRP A 17 -1.77 -14.32 -32.20
CA TRP A 17 -0.77 -14.76 -33.17
C TRP A 17 -1.28 -15.92 -34.04
N GLU A 18 -2.23 -16.72 -33.55
CA GLU A 18 -2.86 -17.80 -34.31
C GLU A 18 -3.81 -17.24 -35.36
N LYS A 19 -4.59 -16.22 -35.01
CA LYS A 19 -5.57 -15.59 -35.92
C LYS A 19 -5.02 -14.42 -36.71
N ARG A 20 -3.78 -13.98 -36.44
CA ARG A 20 -3.13 -12.76 -36.99
C ARG A 20 -4.02 -11.53 -36.92
N SER A 21 -4.86 -11.44 -35.89
CA SER A 21 -5.79 -10.33 -35.66
C SER A 21 -5.46 -9.64 -34.34
N SER A 22 -5.83 -8.36 -34.22
CA SER A 22 -5.77 -7.69 -32.93
C SER A 22 -6.66 -8.43 -31.92
N ALA A 23 -6.09 -8.75 -30.76
CA ALA A 23 -6.88 -9.15 -29.61
C ALA A 23 -7.66 -7.94 -29.07
N ARG A 24 -8.63 -8.20 -28.19
CA ARG A 24 -9.39 -7.13 -27.55
C ARG A 24 -8.45 -6.17 -26.84
N LEU A 25 -8.66 -4.88 -27.09
CA LEU A 25 -7.99 -3.81 -26.39
C LEU A 25 -8.27 -3.91 -24.89
N SER A 26 -7.25 -3.67 -24.06
CA SER A 26 -7.43 -3.54 -22.62
C SER A 26 -6.81 -2.25 -22.09
N GLU A 27 -7.56 -1.54 -21.24
CA GLU A 27 -7.02 -0.47 -20.42
C GLU A 27 -6.72 -1.03 -19.02
N ARG A 28 -5.53 -0.73 -18.50
CA ARG A 28 -5.10 -1.18 -17.18
C ARG A 28 -4.67 0.01 -16.36
N TYR A 29 -5.15 0.06 -15.13
CA TYR A 29 -4.81 1.11 -14.18
C TYR A 29 -3.78 0.60 -13.18
N TYR A 30 -2.80 1.45 -12.88
CA TYR A 30 -1.71 1.21 -11.94
C TYR A 30 -1.59 2.40 -10.99
N LEU A 31 -1.12 2.15 -9.77
CA LEU A 31 -0.64 3.21 -8.89
C LEU A 31 0.86 3.39 -9.12
N GLN A 32 1.26 4.60 -9.49
CA GLN A 32 2.64 5.00 -9.73
C GLN A 32 3.14 5.84 -8.56
N ASP A 33 4.42 5.64 -8.19
CA ASP A 33 5.08 6.37 -7.10
C ASP A 33 4.31 6.25 -5.78
N ALA A 34 3.65 5.11 -5.54
CA ALA A 34 2.98 4.82 -4.28
C ALA A 34 3.93 4.05 -3.35
N CYS A 35 3.83 4.31 -2.04
CA CYS A 35 4.59 3.63 -1.02
C CYS A 35 3.66 3.20 0.12
N PHE A 36 3.75 1.92 0.48
CA PHE A 36 2.94 1.30 1.53
C PHE A 36 3.85 0.50 2.44
N VAL A 37 3.63 0.64 3.74
CA VAL A 37 4.08 -0.34 4.73
C VAL A 37 2.89 -1.22 5.09
N ALA A 38 3.11 -2.54 5.08
CA ALA A 38 2.13 -3.53 5.51
C ALA A 38 2.73 -4.36 6.65
N ALA A 39 1.90 -4.70 7.62
CA ALA A 39 2.25 -5.59 8.71
C ALA A 39 1.22 -6.72 8.76
N ILE A 40 1.70 -7.93 9.02
CA ILE A 40 0.88 -9.12 9.26
C ILE A 40 1.27 -9.69 10.61
N SER A 41 0.31 -10.26 11.32
CA SER A 41 0.54 -10.95 12.59
C SER A 41 0.02 -12.37 12.56
N GLY A 42 0.63 -13.23 13.36
CA GLY A 42 0.32 -14.65 13.45
C GLY A 42 1.27 -15.36 14.42
N PRO A 43 1.17 -16.69 14.53
CA PRO A 43 2.12 -17.49 15.29
C PRO A 43 3.57 -17.25 14.82
N VAL A 44 4.52 -17.25 15.75
CA VAL A 44 5.93 -16.94 15.50
C VAL A 44 6.48 -17.81 14.37
N GLU A 45 6.20 -19.11 14.40
CA GLU A 45 6.70 -20.07 13.41
C GLU A 45 6.15 -19.77 12.01
N LEU A 46 4.93 -19.24 11.91
CA LEU A 46 4.34 -18.82 10.63
C LEU A 46 5.02 -17.55 10.11
N ILE A 47 5.25 -16.56 10.97
CA ILE A 47 5.90 -15.30 10.58
C ILE A 47 7.33 -15.54 10.11
N GLU A 48 8.12 -16.32 10.86
CA GLU A 48 9.49 -16.70 10.47
C GLU A 48 9.50 -17.49 9.16
N SER A 49 8.54 -18.41 8.96
CA SER A 49 8.42 -19.15 7.71
C SER A 49 8.09 -18.23 6.52
N LEU A 50 7.26 -17.21 6.72
CA LEU A 50 6.91 -16.25 5.68
C LEU A 50 8.09 -15.34 5.34
N GLU A 51 8.82 -14.85 6.34
CA GLU A 51 10.05 -14.09 6.13
C GLU A 51 11.06 -14.89 5.29
N GLY A 52 11.33 -16.14 5.67
CA GLY A 52 12.24 -17.01 4.93
C GLY A 52 11.78 -17.28 3.48
N ALA A 53 10.47 -17.47 3.27
CA ALA A 53 9.90 -17.69 1.95
C ALA A 53 9.99 -16.44 1.05
N LEU A 54 9.90 -15.24 1.62
CA LEU A 54 10.09 -13.98 0.88
C LEU A 54 11.56 -13.71 0.57
N ALA A 55 12.48 -14.13 1.43
CA ALA A 55 13.92 -14.01 1.20
C ALA A 55 14.42 -14.97 0.10
N THR A 56 13.86 -16.18 0.02
CA THR A 56 14.20 -17.18 -1.01
C THR A 56 12.94 -17.67 -1.73
N PRO A 57 12.34 -16.83 -2.59
CA PRO A 57 11.04 -17.13 -3.17
C PRO A 57 11.16 -18.17 -4.30
N SER A 58 10.24 -19.13 -4.32
CA SER A 58 10.15 -20.13 -5.40
C SER A 58 9.66 -19.53 -6.73
N TYR A 59 8.98 -18.39 -6.68
CA TYR A 59 8.47 -17.66 -7.84
C TYR A 59 8.89 -16.19 -7.77
N PRO A 60 9.09 -15.50 -8.91
CA PRO A 60 9.37 -14.06 -8.90
C PRO A 60 8.29 -13.27 -8.17
N LEU A 61 8.71 -12.36 -7.28
CA LEU A 61 7.82 -11.51 -6.50
C LEU A 61 7.40 -10.27 -7.29
N TYR A 62 6.12 -9.91 -7.21
CA TYR A 62 5.55 -8.74 -7.89
C TYR A 62 4.40 -8.13 -7.10
N LEU A 63 4.20 -6.82 -7.25
CA LEU A 63 3.16 -6.04 -6.57
C LEU A 63 1.91 -5.97 -7.46
N GLY A 64 1.02 -6.95 -7.27
CA GLY A 64 -0.24 -7.07 -8.01
C GLY A 64 -0.07 -7.73 -9.39
N ARG A 65 0.59 -7.06 -10.34
CA ARG A 65 0.83 -7.59 -11.70
C ARG A 65 2.30 -7.90 -11.92
N ARG A 66 2.62 -8.93 -12.72
CA ARG A 66 4.00 -9.34 -13.06
C ARG A 66 4.87 -8.23 -13.66
N ALA A 67 4.26 -7.20 -14.27
CA ALA A 67 4.97 -6.03 -14.80
C ALA A 67 5.47 -5.06 -13.70
N CYS A 68 5.05 -5.25 -12.45
CA CYS A 68 5.43 -4.44 -11.30
C CYS A 68 6.29 -5.30 -10.35
N PRO A 69 7.58 -5.54 -10.66
CA PRO A 69 8.44 -6.37 -9.82
C PRO A 69 8.56 -5.78 -8.41
N ALA A 70 8.62 -6.65 -7.39
CA ALA A 70 8.89 -6.22 -6.03
C ALA A 70 10.37 -5.82 -5.87
N GLY A 71 10.63 -4.81 -5.03
CA GLY A 71 11.99 -4.40 -4.68
C GLY A 71 12.72 -5.43 -3.81
N PRO A 72 14.06 -5.37 -3.74
CA PRO A 72 14.85 -6.26 -2.88
C PRO A 72 14.63 -6.01 -1.38
N ASP A 73 14.11 -4.84 -1.02
CA ASP A 73 13.82 -4.33 0.32
C ASP A 73 12.35 -4.56 0.72
N LEU A 74 11.69 -5.56 0.16
CA LEU A 74 10.28 -5.86 0.43
C LEU A 74 9.99 -6.15 1.91
N VAL A 75 10.93 -6.82 2.60
CA VAL A 75 10.81 -7.18 4.01
C VAL A 75 11.62 -6.19 4.85
N LEU A 76 10.92 -5.42 5.71
CA LEU A 76 11.55 -4.47 6.62
C LEU A 76 12.07 -5.14 7.90
N GLY A 77 11.46 -6.25 8.31
CA GLY A 77 11.87 -7.05 9.47
C GLY A 77 10.68 -7.70 10.19
N VAL A 78 11.00 -8.40 11.27
CA VAL A 78 10.04 -9.03 12.20
C VAL A 78 10.09 -8.29 13.54
N SER A 79 8.95 -8.21 14.22
CA SER A 79 8.79 -7.54 15.51
C SER A 79 7.88 -8.35 16.42
N ASP A 80 8.17 -8.33 17.73
CA ASP A 80 7.34 -8.94 18.77
C ASP A 80 6.18 -8.01 19.24
N LEU A 81 6.07 -6.81 18.67
CA LEU A 81 5.00 -5.86 18.98
C LEU A 81 3.66 -6.31 18.36
N GLU A 82 2.56 -5.83 18.94
CA GLU A 82 1.24 -5.95 18.31
C GLU A 82 1.23 -5.30 16.92
N VAL A 83 0.48 -5.86 15.98
CA VAL A 83 0.58 -5.51 14.54
C VAL A 83 0.44 -4.02 14.24
N GLU A 84 -0.47 -3.33 14.94
CA GLU A 84 -0.68 -1.90 14.74
C GLU A 84 0.43 -1.06 15.39
N GLU A 85 0.95 -1.49 16.54
CA GLU A 85 2.08 -0.84 17.21
C GLU A 85 3.36 -1.01 16.39
N ALA A 86 3.60 -2.22 15.86
CA ALA A 86 4.68 -2.51 14.94
C ALA A 86 4.61 -1.57 13.73
N LEU A 87 3.44 -1.46 13.08
CA LEU A 87 3.25 -0.57 11.94
C LEU A 87 3.51 0.90 12.27
N ARG A 88 3.08 1.37 13.45
CA ARG A 88 3.32 2.75 13.93
C ARG A 88 4.77 3.00 14.38
N SER A 89 5.55 1.96 14.61
CA SER A 89 6.97 2.09 14.98
C SER A 89 7.89 2.26 13.76
N VAL A 90 7.41 1.92 12.56
CA VAL A 90 8.19 2.01 11.33
C VAL A 90 8.38 3.47 10.93
N ALA A 91 9.63 3.84 10.66
CA ALA A 91 9.96 5.17 10.14
C ALA A 91 9.25 5.41 8.79
N TRP A 92 8.83 6.64 8.54
CA TRP A 92 8.10 7.00 7.31
C TRP A 92 8.92 6.71 6.04
N GLN A 93 8.41 5.81 5.20
CA GLN A 93 9.09 5.24 4.02
C GLN A 93 8.90 6.06 2.74
N ALA A 94 8.18 7.18 2.78
CA ALA A 94 7.95 7.99 1.59
C ALA A 94 9.25 8.54 0.99
N SER A 95 9.24 8.72 -0.33
CA SER A 95 10.37 9.26 -1.08
C SER A 95 10.73 10.69 -0.64
N GLY A 96 12.02 11.05 -0.65
CA GLY A 96 12.46 12.36 -0.17
C GLY A 96 11.84 13.54 -0.94
N TRP A 97 11.59 13.40 -2.25
CA TRP A 97 10.88 14.44 -3.00
C TRP A 97 9.45 14.63 -2.47
N TYR A 98 8.75 13.56 -2.11
CA TYR A 98 7.40 13.63 -1.56
C TYR A 98 7.42 14.24 -0.16
N ARG A 99 8.38 13.86 0.69
CA ARG A 99 8.53 14.43 2.03
C ARG A 99 8.69 15.95 2.01
N LYS A 100 9.46 16.50 1.08
CA LYS A 100 9.63 17.95 0.87
C LYS A 100 8.35 18.69 0.49
N THR A 101 7.34 18.00 -0.04
CA THR A 101 6.04 18.61 -0.41
C THR A 101 5.05 18.66 0.76
N ARG A 102 5.37 18.04 1.90
CA ARG A 102 4.49 17.92 3.06
C ARG A 102 4.92 18.86 4.20
N GLY A 103 3.99 19.13 5.12
CA GLY A 103 4.26 19.92 6.33
C GLY A 103 5.14 19.17 7.32
N THR A 104 5.44 19.79 8.47
CA THR A 104 6.30 19.18 9.51
C THR A 104 5.62 18.03 10.25
N GLN A 105 4.29 17.95 10.20
CA GLN A 105 3.50 16.83 10.71
C GLN A 105 2.67 16.24 9.58
N VAL A 106 2.75 14.92 9.40
CA VAL A 106 2.05 14.22 8.32
C VAL A 106 1.17 13.12 8.90
N PRO A 107 -0.16 13.16 8.70
CA PRO A 107 -1.03 12.06 9.05
C PRO A 107 -0.90 10.94 8.01
N LEU A 108 -0.52 9.74 8.46
CA LEU A 108 -0.47 8.53 7.66
C LEU A 108 -1.71 7.67 7.96
N PRO A 109 -2.63 7.48 7.00
CA PRO A 109 -3.81 6.67 7.24
C PRO A 109 -3.42 5.19 7.37
N ILE A 110 -4.06 4.50 8.31
CA ILE A 110 -3.91 3.07 8.57
C ILE A 110 -5.22 2.39 8.19
N TYR A 111 -5.10 1.21 7.60
CA TYR A 111 -6.22 0.36 7.21
C TYR A 111 -5.90 -1.04 7.72
N ARG A 112 -6.82 -1.66 8.46
CA ARG A 112 -6.67 -3.03 8.92
C ARG A 112 -8.00 -3.75 8.92
N ASP A 113 -7.95 -5.07 9.09
CA ASP A 113 -9.16 -5.86 9.27
C ASP A 113 -9.87 -5.42 10.57
N ALA A 114 -11.19 -5.24 10.48
CA ALA A 114 -12.03 -4.84 11.60
C ALA A 114 -12.18 -6.00 12.60
N ARG A 115 -11.94 -5.72 13.88
CA ARG A 115 -12.18 -6.67 14.98
C ARG A 115 -13.66 -6.68 15.36
N PRO A 116 -14.16 -7.74 16.03
CA PRO A 116 -15.54 -7.78 16.50
C PRO A 116 -15.88 -6.56 17.37
N GLY A 117 -16.92 -5.82 16.98
CA GLY A 117 -17.40 -4.65 17.72
C GLY A 117 -16.77 -3.31 17.32
N GLU A 118 -15.79 -3.29 16.43
CA GLU A 118 -15.22 -2.05 15.90
C GLU A 118 -16.11 -1.43 14.80
N PRO A 119 -16.05 -0.11 14.63
CA PRO A 119 -16.69 0.54 13.49
C PRO A 119 -16.07 0.04 12.18
N VAL A 120 -16.90 -0.04 11.15
CA VAL A 120 -16.51 -0.51 9.81
C VAL A 120 -16.74 0.63 8.84
N GLU A 121 -15.66 1.17 8.30
CA GLU A 121 -15.70 2.26 7.33
C GLU A 121 -15.92 1.72 5.91
N GLU A 122 -15.38 0.54 5.59
CA GLU A 122 -15.47 -0.05 4.26
C GLU A 122 -15.67 -1.57 4.30
N ARG A 123 -16.38 -2.11 3.31
CA ARG A 123 -16.44 -3.54 3.03
C ARG A 123 -15.90 -3.81 1.64
N VAL A 124 -14.88 -4.66 1.56
CA VAL A 124 -14.14 -4.94 0.32
C VAL A 124 -14.25 -6.43 0.00
N GLN A 125 -14.44 -6.76 -1.28
CA GLN A 125 -14.48 -8.16 -1.75
C GLN A 125 -13.10 -8.62 -2.23
N ASP A 126 -12.15 -8.77 -1.32
CA ASP A 126 -10.75 -9.11 -1.61
C ASP A 126 -10.20 -10.30 -0.80
N LEU A 127 -11.00 -10.94 0.07
CA LEU A 127 -10.58 -12.13 0.82
C LEU A 127 -10.46 -13.33 -0.14
N PRO A 128 -9.26 -13.89 -0.40
CA PRO A 128 -9.11 -14.93 -1.40
C PRO A 128 -9.69 -16.27 -0.91
N LEU A 129 -10.77 -16.73 -1.56
CA LEU A 129 -11.39 -18.03 -1.27
C LEU A 129 -10.88 -19.12 -2.22
N SER A 130 -10.54 -18.75 -3.45
CA SER A 130 -9.96 -19.66 -4.44
C SER A 130 -8.96 -18.93 -5.33
N PHE A 131 -7.80 -19.55 -5.54
CA PHE A 131 -6.78 -19.12 -6.50
C PHE A 131 -6.85 -19.87 -7.84
N ASP A 132 -7.82 -20.77 -8.04
CA ASP A 132 -7.98 -21.52 -9.28
C ASP A 132 -8.19 -20.54 -10.46
N PRO A 133 -7.34 -20.57 -11.51
CA PRO A 133 -7.50 -19.71 -12.69
C PRO A 133 -8.85 -19.89 -13.41
N ALA A 134 -9.47 -21.07 -13.34
CA ALA A 134 -10.78 -21.34 -13.93
C ALA A 134 -11.95 -20.85 -13.06
N ARG A 135 -11.72 -20.71 -11.75
CA ARG A 135 -12.74 -20.28 -10.78
C ARG A 135 -12.10 -19.53 -9.62
N ARG A 136 -11.68 -18.30 -9.90
CA ARG A 136 -11.14 -17.39 -8.89
C ARG A 136 -12.28 -16.79 -8.08
N GLU A 137 -12.23 -16.94 -6.76
CA GLU A 137 -13.32 -16.53 -5.87
C GLU A 137 -12.81 -15.66 -4.73
N TYR A 138 -13.61 -14.65 -4.38
CA TYR A 138 -13.31 -13.71 -3.30
C TYR A 138 -14.51 -13.52 -2.38
N GLY A 139 -14.23 -13.53 -1.08
CA GLY A 139 -15.16 -13.18 -0.02
C GLY A 139 -15.05 -11.72 0.38
N TRP A 140 -15.95 -11.31 1.26
CA TRP A 140 -15.98 -9.96 1.83
C TRP A 140 -15.14 -9.91 3.10
N ARG A 141 -14.39 -8.82 3.28
CA ARG A 141 -13.82 -8.42 4.56
C ARG A 141 -14.28 -7.01 4.93
N SER A 142 -14.32 -6.75 6.23
CA SER A 142 -14.60 -5.44 6.79
C SER A 142 -13.29 -4.75 7.13
N VAL A 143 -13.12 -3.51 6.69
CA VAL A 143 -11.93 -2.70 6.93
C VAL A 143 -12.25 -1.67 8.01
N HIS A 144 -11.40 -1.61 9.02
CA HIS A 144 -11.39 -0.58 10.04
C HIS A 144 -10.26 0.44 9.78
N MET A 145 -10.58 1.72 9.95
CA MET A 145 -9.66 2.86 9.83
C MET A 145 -9.48 3.55 11.19
N PRO A 146 -8.47 3.16 11.99
CA PRO A 146 -8.18 3.84 13.24
C PRO A 146 -7.60 5.24 12.99
N GLU A 147 -7.41 6.00 14.07
CA GLU A 147 -6.77 7.32 14.01
C GLU A 147 -5.42 7.25 13.27
N PRO A 148 -5.16 8.21 12.35
CA PRO A 148 -3.97 8.19 11.52
C PRO A 148 -2.71 8.28 12.39
N HIS A 149 -1.62 7.67 11.90
CA HIS A 149 -0.33 7.80 12.55
C HIS A 149 0.32 9.12 12.16
N ILE A 150 0.53 10.02 13.13
CA ILE A 150 1.19 11.30 12.88
C ILE A 150 2.70 11.11 12.94
N VAL A 151 3.39 11.38 11.83
CA VAL A 151 4.85 11.36 11.75
C VAL A 151 5.43 12.76 11.68
N ALA A 152 6.57 12.95 12.35
CA ALA A 152 7.38 14.14 12.19
C ALA A 152 8.14 14.10 10.86
N ASN A 153 8.11 15.20 10.13
CA ASN A 153 8.79 15.36 8.85
C ASN A 153 9.86 16.45 8.97
N THR A 154 11.12 16.04 9.09
CA THR A 154 12.27 16.94 9.19
C THR A 154 12.58 17.68 7.90
N GLU A 155 12.08 17.19 6.76
CA GLU A 155 12.20 17.85 5.45
C GLU A 155 11.00 18.78 5.16
N GLY A 156 9.99 18.75 6.03
CA GLY A 156 8.78 19.51 5.91
C GLY A 156 9.01 20.98 6.19
N ARG A 157 8.27 21.83 5.49
CA ARG A 157 8.19 23.25 5.80
C ARG A 157 6.76 23.54 6.16
N ASP A 158 6.53 24.00 7.39
CA ASP A 158 5.26 24.62 7.71
C ASP A 158 5.18 25.88 6.86
N ARG A 159 4.24 25.85 5.93
CA ARG A 159 4.02 26.96 5.04
C ARG A 159 3.34 28.04 5.85
N VAL A 160 4.14 28.90 6.50
CA VAL A 160 3.68 30.21 6.93
C VAL A 160 3.31 30.93 5.64
N ASP A 161 2.02 31.02 5.34
CA ASP A 161 1.53 31.78 4.21
C ASP A 161 1.53 33.27 4.60
N PRO A 162 2.46 34.10 4.09
CA PRO A 162 2.51 35.50 4.46
C PRO A 162 1.27 36.27 3.97
N PHE A 163 0.54 35.71 2.99
CA PHE A 163 -0.65 36.33 2.42
C PHE A 163 -1.85 36.26 3.39
N TRP A 164 -1.96 35.20 4.19
CA TRP A 164 -3.05 35.06 5.17
C TRP A 164 -2.84 35.94 6.42
N GLU A 165 -1.61 36.14 6.89
CA GLU A 165 -1.33 37.06 8.00
C GLU A 165 -1.65 38.52 7.63
N ALA A 166 -1.39 38.93 6.37
CA ALA A 166 -1.69 40.28 5.91
C ALA A 166 -3.21 40.57 5.80
N VAL A 167 -4.05 39.55 5.65
CA VAL A 167 -5.52 39.68 5.57
C VAL A 167 -6.18 39.62 6.96
N VAL A 168 -5.57 38.93 7.93
CA VAL A 168 -6.08 38.85 9.31
C VAL A 168 -5.54 39.99 10.19
N GLY A 169 -4.43 40.63 9.79
CA GLY A 169 -3.81 41.76 10.48
C GLY A 169 -4.27 43.16 10.02
N ALA A 170 -5.24 43.26 9.10
CA ALA A 170 -5.83 44.52 8.62
C ALA A 170 -7.30 44.65 9.06
#